data_AF-A0A4P5YMQ0-F1
#
_entry.id   AF-A0A4P5YMQ0-F1
#
_cell.length_a   1.000
_cell.length_b   1.000
_cell.length_c   1.000
_cell.angle_alpha   90.00
_cell.angle_beta   90.00
_cell.angle_gamma   90.00
#
_symmetry.space_group_name_H-M   'P 1'
#
loop_
_entity.id
_entity.type
_entity.pdbx_description
1 polymer ?
#
loop_
_entity_poly.entity_id
_entity_poly.type
_entity_poly.pdbx_seq_one_letter_code
_entity_poly.pdbx_strand_id
1 'polypeptide(L)' 'MLKPNLAVELYNLRDDLAETTNVADKNPELVAKLTALLREQHTASPEFPLPALDAR' A
#
# COMPACT_ATOMS: atom_id res chain seq x y z
N MET A 1 -3.79 24.02 -0.21
CA MET A 1 -4.16 22.61 0.02
C MET A 1 -2.88 21.78 0.03
N LEU A 2 -2.66 20.96 1.07
CA LEU A 2 -1.57 19.98 1.06
C LEU A 2 -1.90 18.88 0.03
N LYS A 3 -0.95 18.52 -0.82
CA LYS A 3 -1.06 17.34 -1.68
C LYS A 3 -0.76 16.12 -0.81
N PRO A 4 -1.62 15.09 -0.78
CA PRO A 4 -1.32 13.87 -0.04
C PRO A 4 -0.09 13.19 -0.64
N ASN A 5 0.79 12.68 0.22
CA ASN A 5 1.86 11.79 -0.21
C ASN A 5 1.22 10.44 -0.57
N LEU A 6 1.38 10.03 -1.83
CA LEU A 6 0.85 8.77 -2.36
C LEU A 6 1.98 7.73 -2.59
N ALA A 7 3.17 8.00 -2.06
CA ALA A 7 4.27 7.05 -2.12
C ALA A 7 3.95 5.81 -1.29
N VAL A 8 4.31 4.63 -1.82
CA VAL A 8 4.26 3.38 -1.06
C VAL A 8 5.38 3.40 -0.02
N GLU A 9 5.05 3.06 1.21
CA GLU A 9 5.97 2.98 2.32
C GLU A 9 6.20 1.53 2.74
N LEU A 10 7.35 1.25 3.34
CA LEU A 10 7.72 -0.09 3.81
C LEU A 10 8.31 0.01 5.21
N TYR A 11 7.74 -0.74 6.14
CA TYR A 11 8.13 -0.77 7.55
C TYR A 11 8.50 -2.18 8.00
N ASN A 12 9.46 -2.29 8.90
CA ASN A 12 9.81 -3.55 9.55
C ASN A 12 9.21 -3.59 10.95
N LEU A 13 8.01 -4.17 11.07
CA LEU A 13 7.24 -4.19 12.31
C LEU A 13 7.90 -4.96 13.45
N ARG A 14 8.88 -5.83 13.16
CA ARG A 14 9.65 -6.52 14.23
C ARG A 14 10.48 -5.53 15.04
N ASP A 15 11.10 -4.57 14.36
CA ASP A 15 12.06 -3.64 14.94
C ASP A 15 11.49 -2.23 15.12
N ASP A 16 10.42 -1.90 14.37
CA ASP A 16 9.74 -0.61 14.36
C ASP A 16 8.21 -0.80 14.29
N LEU A 17 7.63 -1.21 15.42
CA LEU A 17 6.18 -1.44 15.54
C LEU A 17 5.36 -0.15 15.38
N ALA A 18 5.96 1.00 15.65
CA ALA A 18 5.30 2.30 15.57
C ALA A 18 5.39 2.94 14.18
N GLU A 19 5.96 2.24 13.18
CA GLU A 19 6.07 2.69 11.79
C GLU A 19 6.74 4.07 11.67
N THR A 20 7.78 4.30 12.45
CA THR A 20 8.47 5.58 12.52
C THR A 20 9.55 5.74 11.45
N THR A 21 10.01 4.63 10.87
CA THR A 21 11.16 4.58 9.97
C THR A 21 10.79 3.87 8.67
N ASN A 22 10.43 4.66 7.65
CA ASN A 22 10.20 4.13 6.31
C ASN A 22 11.52 3.65 5.67
N VAL A 23 11.57 2.40 5.24
CA VAL A 23 12.73 1.75 4.61
C VAL A 23 12.51 1.42 3.13
N ALA A 24 11.49 1.99 2.49
CA ALA A 24 11.14 1.74 1.08
C ALA A 24 12.31 2.02 0.13
N ASP A 25 12.98 3.16 0.27
CA ASP A 25 14.12 3.56 -0.59
C ASP A 25 15.31 2.58 -0.51
N LYS A 26 15.43 1.86 0.60
CA LYS A 26 16.48 0.86 0.82
C LYS A 26 16.12 -0.53 0.28
N ASN A 27 14.86 -0.77 -0.08
CA ASN A 27 14.34 -2.08 -0.49
C ASN A 27 13.45 -2.01 -1.76
N PRO A 28 13.94 -1.45 -2.87
CA PRO A 28 13.11 -1.16 -4.05
C PRO A 28 12.47 -2.40 -4.68
N GLU A 29 13.15 -3.55 -4.67
CA GLU A 29 12.61 -4.80 -5.22
C GLU A 29 11.43 -5.32 -4.40
N LEU A 30 11.51 -5.22 -3.07
CA LEU A 30 10.42 -5.64 -2.19
C LEU A 30 9.21 -4.71 -2.34
N VAL A 31 9.44 -3.41 -2.46
CA VAL A 31 8.38 -2.42 -2.74
C VAL A 31 7.70 -2.74 -4.07
N ALA A 32 8.45 -3.08 -5.12
CA ALA A 32 7.89 -3.45 -6.42
C ALA A 32 6.99 -4.70 -6.31
N LYS A 33 7.47 -5.74 -5.60
CA LYS A 33 6.71 -6.97 -5.37
C LYS A 33 5.42 -6.70 -4.59
N LEU A 34 5.49 -5.95 -3.50
CA LEU A 34 4.32 -5.60 -2.68
C LEU A 34 3.32 -4.74 -3.46
N THR A 35 3.80 -3.79 -4.26
CA THR A 35 2.95 -2.94 -5.11
C THR A 35 2.19 -3.77 -6.16
N ALA A 36 2.84 -4.77 -6.75
CA ALA A 36 2.18 -5.68 -7.68
C ALA A 36 1.05 -6.46 -6.98
N LEU A 37 1.33 -7.03 -5.80
CA LEU A 37 0.35 -7.74 -4.99
C LEU A 37 -0.84 -6.84 -4.60
N LEU A 38 -0.58 -5.62 -4.14
CA LEU A 38 -1.65 -4.66 -3.78
C LEU A 38 -2.60 -4.40 -4.95
N ARG A 39 -2.06 -4.25 -6.17
CA ARG A 39 -2.89 -4.04 -7.37
C ARG A 39 -3.69 -5.28 -7.75
N GLU A 40 -3.07 -6.46 -7.66
CA GLU A 40 -3.73 -7.73 -7.95
C GLU A 40 -4.88 -8.02 -6.99
N GLN A 41 -4.72 -7.68 -5.71
CA GLN A 41 -5.73 -7.92 -4.68
C GLN A 41 -6.75 -6.77 -4.55
N HIS A 42 -6.54 -5.63 -5.22
CA HIS A 42 -7.52 -4.55 -5.31
C HIS A 42 -8.63 -4.88 -6.33
N THR A 43 -9.38 -5.94 -6.04
CA THR A 43 -10.57 -6.35 -6.77
C THR A 43 -11.81 -6.08 -5.93
N ALA A 44 -12.92 -5.71 -6.58
CA ALA A 44 -14.20 -5.54 -5.90
C ALA A 44 -14.64 -6.84 -5.21
N SER A 45 -15.16 -6.73 -3.98
CA SER A 45 -15.74 -7.87 -3.28
C SER A 45 -17.21 -8.05 -3.70
N PRO A 46 -17.63 -9.24 -4.14
CA PRO A 46 -19.04 -9.51 -4.42
C PRO A 46 -19.92 -9.51 -3.15
N GLU A 47 -19.35 -9.83 -1.99
CA GLU A 47 -20.04 -9.86 -0.69
C GLU A 47 -20.14 -8.46 -0.07
N PHE A 48 -19.21 -7.57 -0.38
CA PHE A 48 -19.17 -6.20 0.12
C PHE A 48 -18.85 -5.20 -1.00
N PRO A 49 -19.80 -4.95 -1.91
CA PRO A 49 -19.59 -4.01 -2.99
C PRO A 49 -19.51 -2.57 -2.45
N LEU A 50 -18.59 -1.79 -3.02
CA LEU A 50 -18.41 -0.36 -2.75
C LEU A 50 -18.62 0.41 -4.06
N PRO A 51 -19.87 0.70 -4.47
CA PRO A 51 -20.18 1.25 -5.80
C PRO A 51 -19.45 2.55 -6.15
N ALA A 52 -19.17 3.39 -5.16
CA ALA A 52 -18.43 4.65 -5.36
C ALA A 52 -16.96 4.43 -5.74
N LEU A 53 -16.40 3.24 -5.46
CA LEU A 53 -15.01 2.87 -5.71
C LEU A 53 -14.87 1.79 -6.81
N ASP A 54 -15.86 0.92 -6.94
CA ASP A 54 -15.86 -0.22 -7.86
C ASP A 54 -16.18 0.18 -9.31
N ALA A 55 -16.81 1.33 -9.53
CA ALA A 55 -17.22 1.81 -10.86
C ALA A 55 -16.05 2.35 -11.73
N ARG A 56 -14.81 1.94 -11.43
CA ARG A 56 -13.58 2.54 -11.98
C ARG A 56 -13.07 1.86 -13.23
#